data_AF-A0A2A5CSH8-F1
#
_entry.id   AF-A0A2A5CSH8-F1
#
_cell.length_a   1.000
_cell.length_b   1.000
_cell.length_c   1.000
_cell.angle_alpha   90.00
_cell.angle_beta   90.00
_cell.angle_gamma   90.00
#
_symmetry.space_group_name_H-M   'P 1'
#
loop_
_entity.id
_entity.type
_entity.pdbx_description
1 polymer ?
#
loop_
_entity_poly.entity_id
_entity_poly.type
_entity_poly.pdbx_seq_one_letter_code
_entity_poly.pdbx_strand_id
1 'polypeptide(L)'
;MTRTDYKSLPQAQSLLDHLKSMNQGFDIEIIQPKKRWPDIETRKSPKVMEIIRQHHTVSKNGLGNNIGLDAFIHRNRDADLWIHILDENKNIIGFSINEGYEIEHKIVNYFRVTILNKNIQKQGIYPLLNELKVAILPADIFLVRTQNPVVYKYFTQMCEQRGLMVSPTADFINPAAVDIVRWLIPEVDAYSVQHSVLEGEVLVNTPKPLKEHAPIWERMDIYNGDVVVILGYPGLLK
;
A
#
# COMPACT_ATOMS: atom_id res chain seq x y z
N MET A 1 -2.69 -29.12 -0.35
CA MET A 1 -2.50 -27.80 0.28
C MET A 1 -3.88 -27.27 0.66
N THR A 2 -4.13 -27.08 1.95
CA THR A 2 -5.34 -26.42 2.44
C THR A 2 -5.34 -24.98 1.94
N ARG A 3 -6.36 -24.61 1.15
CA ARG A 3 -6.54 -23.24 0.68
C ARG A 3 -6.97 -22.41 1.88
N THR A 4 -6.09 -21.55 2.40
CA THR A 4 -6.46 -20.64 3.48
C THR A 4 -7.63 -19.78 3.02
N ASP A 5 -8.78 -19.90 3.68
CA ASP A 5 -9.95 -19.08 3.39
C ASP A 5 -9.78 -17.71 4.04
N TYR A 6 -9.01 -16.83 3.40
CA TYR A 6 -8.80 -15.48 3.91
C TYR A 6 -10.11 -14.67 4.01
N LYS A 7 -11.18 -15.04 3.28
CA LYS A 7 -12.47 -14.36 3.39
C LYS A 7 -13.17 -14.67 4.71
N SER A 8 -12.83 -15.75 5.41
CA SER A 8 -13.40 -16.06 6.72
C SER A 8 -12.74 -15.28 7.86
N LEU A 9 -11.68 -14.52 7.61
CA LEU A 9 -11.05 -13.67 8.62
C LEU A 9 -12.02 -12.57 9.09
N PRO A 10 -12.04 -12.21 10.39
CA PRO A 10 -12.87 -11.11 10.88
C PRO A 10 -12.65 -9.80 10.12
N GLN A 11 -11.41 -9.48 9.78
CA GLN A 11 -11.04 -8.28 9.03
C GLN A 11 -11.58 -8.31 7.59
N ALA A 12 -11.61 -9.50 6.98
CA ALA A 12 -12.20 -9.67 5.65
C ALA A 12 -13.72 -9.52 5.70
N GLN A 13 -14.38 -10.06 6.74
CA GLN A 13 -15.81 -9.89 6.96
C GLN A 13 -16.17 -8.43 7.22
N SER A 14 -15.43 -7.72 8.08
CA SER A 14 -15.66 -6.29 8.30
C SER A 14 -15.51 -5.46 7.02
N LEU A 15 -14.51 -5.75 6.19
CA LEU A 15 -14.38 -5.10 4.88
C LEU A 15 -15.54 -5.46 3.94
N LEU A 16 -15.94 -6.73 3.88
CA LEU A 16 -17.04 -7.21 3.04
C LEU A 16 -18.39 -6.62 3.45
N ASP A 17 -18.70 -6.59 4.75
CA ASP A 17 -19.93 -6.00 5.28
C ASP A 17 -20.00 -4.52 4.95
N HIS A 18 -18.88 -3.81 5.09
CA HIS A 18 -18.78 -2.41 4.70
C HIS A 18 -19.01 -2.22 3.20
N LEU A 19 -18.36 -3.02 2.35
CA LEU A 19 -18.55 -2.96 0.89
C LEU A 19 -19.99 -3.28 0.48
N LYS A 20 -20.63 -4.28 1.11
CA LYS A 20 -22.02 -4.66 0.87
C LYS A 20 -23.02 -3.60 1.32
N SER A 21 -22.68 -2.82 2.34
CA SER A 21 -23.49 -1.66 2.75
C SER A 21 -23.52 -0.57 1.66
N MET A 22 -22.47 -0.48 0.83
CA MET A 22 -22.42 0.44 -0.32
C MET A 22 -23.12 -0.15 -1.56
N ASN A 23 -22.89 -1.43 -1.86
CA ASN A 23 -23.54 -2.17 -2.93
C ASN A 23 -23.47 -3.67 -2.63
N GLN A 24 -24.63 -4.35 -2.56
CA GLN A 24 -24.72 -5.78 -2.21
C GLN A 24 -23.97 -6.71 -3.17
N GLY A 25 -23.71 -6.27 -4.41
CA GLY A 25 -22.93 -7.03 -5.40
C GLY A 25 -21.41 -6.93 -5.22
N PHE A 26 -20.92 -6.00 -4.39
CA PHE A 26 -19.49 -5.85 -4.15
C PHE A 26 -18.90 -7.04 -3.40
N ASP A 27 -17.65 -7.38 -3.74
CA ASP A 27 -16.94 -8.53 -3.20
C ASP A 27 -15.43 -8.23 -3.12
N ILE A 28 -14.66 -9.16 -2.56
CA ILE A 28 -13.19 -9.12 -2.58
C ILE A 28 -12.60 -10.37 -3.24
N GLU A 29 -11.41 -10.28 -3.81
CA GLU A 29 -10.59 -11.43 -4.19
C GLU A 29 -9.21 -11.29 -3.54
N ILE A 30 -8.73 -12.34 -2.88
CA ILE A 30 -7.43 -12.34 -2.22
C ILE A 30 -6.55 -13.37 -2.92
N ILE A 31 -5.40 -12.93 -3.42
CA ILE A 31 -4.47 -13.76 -4.20
C ILE A 31 -3.08 -13.65 -3.59
N GLN A 32 -2.39 -14.78 -3.47
CA GLN A 32 -0.94 -14.82 -3.24
C GLN A 32 -0.27 -15.14 -4.58
N PRO A 33 0.22 -14.12 -5.32
CA PRO A 33 0.57 -14.27 -6.74
C PRO A 33 1.66 -15.31 -6.96
N LYS A 34 2.73 -15.28 -6.15
CA LYS A 34 3.83 -16.26 -6.20
C LYS A 34 3.38 -17.70 -5.90
N LYS A 35 2.27 -17.90 -5.17
CA LYS A 35 1.70 -19.26 -4.97
C LYS A 35 0.81 -19.68 -6.14
N ARG A 36 0.04 -18.75 -6.72
CA ARG A 36 -0.89 -19.03 -7.83
C ARG A 36 -0.18 -19.14 -9.18
N TRP A 37 0.89 -18.38 -9.35
CA TRP A 37 1.76 -18.32 -10.51
C TRP A 37 3.22 -18.29 -10.04
N PRO A 38 3.84 -19.46 -9.78
CA PRO A 38 5.21 -19.53 -9.29
C PRO A 38 6.23 -18.82 -10.19
N ASP A 39 6.00 -18.83 -11.50
CA ASP A 39 6.89 -18.19 -12.48
C ASP A 39 6.50 -16.72 -12.77
N ILE A 40 5.71 -16.06 -11.92
CA ILE A 40 5.23 -14.69 -12.19
C ILE A 40 6.38 -13.70 -12.41
N GLU A 41 7.53 -13.95 -11.78
CA GLU A 41 8.74 -13.13 -11.87
C GLU A 41 9.42 -13.19 -13.25
N THR A 42 9.36 -14.35 -13.91
CA THR A 42 10.10 -14.61 -15.16
C THR A 42 9.17 -14.73 -16.37
N ARG A 43 7.91 -15.13 -16.17
CA ARG A 43 6.95 -15.42 -17.23
C ARG A 43 5.68 -14.56 -17.13
N LYS A 44 5.49 -13.71 -18.13
CA LYS A 44 4.29 -12.90 -18.30
C LYS A 44 3.13 -13.73 -18.88
N SER A 45 2.43 -14.50 -18.05
CA SER A 45 1.24 -15.22 -18.53
C SER A 45 0.16 -14.23 -19.02
N PRO A 46 -0.62 -14.56 -20.08
CA PRO A 46 -1.67 -13.68 -20.57
C PRO A 46 -2.68 -13.28 -19.48
N LYS A 47 -2.99 -14.21 -18.56
CA LYS A 47 -3.91 -13.99 -17.45
C LYS A 47 -3.36 -13.01 -16.40
N VAL A 48 -2.09 -13.11 -16.05
CA VAL A 48 -1.44 -12.16 -15.13
C VAL A 48 -1.40 -10.78 -15.76
N MET A 49 -1.00 -10.69 -17.04
CA MET A 49 -0.97 -9.41 -17.75
C MET A 49 -2.34 -8.75 -17.84
N GLU A 50 -3.41 -9.55 -17.96
CA GLU A 50 -4.77 -9.02 -17.95
C GLU A 50 -5.13 -8.39 -16.60
N ILE A 51 -4.76 -9.02 -15.49
CA ILE A 51 -4.97 -8.44 -14.15
C ILE A 51 -4.15 -7.14 -13.99
N ILE A 52 -2.90 -7.11 -14.44
CA ILE A 52 -2.04 -5.91 -14.40
C ILE A 52 -2.67 -4.77 -15.21
N ARG A 53 -3.26 -5.06 -16.38
CA ARG A 53 -4.00 -4.06 -17.17
C ARG A 53 -5.23 -3.54 -16.43
N GLN A 54 -5.96 -4.40 -15.72
CA GLN A 54 -7.08 -3.96 -14.89
C GLN A 54 -6.62 -3.06 -13.74
N HIS A 55 -5.51 -3.39 -13.05
CA HIS A 55 -4.91 -2.51 -12.04
C HIS A 55 -4.52 -1.15 -12.63
N HIS A 56 -3.94 -1.13 -13.83
CA HIS A 56 -3.60 0.12 -14.53
C HIS A 56 -4.85 0.95 -14.85
N THR A 57 -5.92 0.32 -15.33
CA THR A 57 -7.22 0.98 -15.59
C THR A 57 -7.81 1.58 -14.32
N VAL A 58 -7.87 0.82 -13.23
CA VAL A 58 -8.31 1.29 -11.91
C VAL A 58 -7.43 2.44 -11.42
N SER A 59 -6.12 2.35 -11.65
CA SER A 59 -5.19 3.39 -11.25
C SER A 59 -5.42 4.70 -11.99
N LYS A 60 -5.60 4.64 -13.31
CA LYS A 60 -5.95 5.81 -14.11
C LYS A 60 -7.23 6.48 -13.62
N ASN A 61 -8.25 5.68 -13.27
CA ASN A 61 -9.48 6.21 -12.70
C ASN A 61 -9.24 6.84 -11.32
N GLY A 62 -8.69 6.07 -10.38
CA GLY A 62 -8.51 6.46 -8.98
C GLY A 62 -7.59 7.65 -8.78
N LEU A 63 -6.48 7.70 -9.52
CA LEU A 63 -5.50 8.78 -9.44
C LEU A 63 -5.92 10.02 -10.23
N GLY A 64 -6.75 9.84 -11.27
CA GLY A 64 -7.02 10.88 -12.25
C GLY A 64 -5.82 11.21 -13.15
N ASN A 65 -4.71 10.47 -13.01
CA ASN A 65 -3.49 10.59 -13.81
C ASN A 65 -3.12 9.21 -14.39
N ASN A 66 -2.42 9.18 -15.52
CA ASN A 66 -1.87 7.96 -16.11
C ASN A 66 -0.36 7.90 -15.90
N ILE A 67 0.07 7.13 -14.91
CA ILE A 67 1.51 6.95 -14.59
C ILE A 67 2.18 5.80 -15.37
N GLY A 68 1.55 5.34 -16.46
CA GLY A 68 2.06 4.26 -17.29
C GLY A 68 1.77 2.85 -16.73
N LEU A 69 1.76 1.87 -17.63
CA LEU A 69 1.57 0.46 -17.27
C LEU A 69 2.79 -0.11 -16.52
N ASP A 70 3.99 0.32 -16.91
CA ASP A 70 5.26 -0.19 -16.37
C ASP A 70 5.39 0.04 -14.86
N ALA A 71 4.81 1.14 -14.37
CA ALA A 71 4.70 1.43 -12.93
C ALA A 71 3.98 0.32 -12.15
N PHE A 72 3.16 -0.50 -12.80
CA PHE A 72 2.42 -1.60 -12.17
C PHE A 72 2.99 -2.98 -12.50
N ILE A 73 3.81 -3.13 -13.54
CA ILE A 73 4.38 -4.43 -13.91
C ILE A 73 5.26 -4.96 -12.78
N HIS A 74 6.25 -4.18 -12.35
CA HIS A 74 7.19 -4.61 -11.30
C HIS A 74 6.49 -4.83 -9.96
N ARG A 75 5.63 -3.90 -9.55
CA ARG A 75 4.86 -4.00 -8.29
C ARG A 75 4.00 -5.26 -8.23
N ASN A 76 3.37 -5.64 -9.35
CA ASN A 76 2.57 -6.85 -9.42
C ASN A 76 3.42 -8.12 -9.41
N ARG A 77 4.52 -8.09 -10.17
CA ARG A 77 5.44 -9.21 -10.29
C ARG A 77 6.01 -9.64 -8.94
N ASP A 78 6.44 -8.66 -8.15
CA ASP A 78 7.20 -8.90 -6.91
C ASP A 78 6.27 -9.15 -5.70
N ALA A 79 4.95 -9.01 -5.89
CA ALA A 79 3.94 -9.07 -4.85
C ALA A 79 3.78 -10.44 -4.19
N ASP A 80 3.65 -10.43 -2.87
CA ASP A 80 3.26 -11.60 -2.08
C ASP A 80 1.74 -11.66 -1.83
N LEU A 81 1.07 -10.52 -1.96
CA LEU A 81 -0.37 -10.39 -1.74
C LEU A 81 -0.98 -9.37 -2.69
N TRP A 82 -2.04 -9.79 -3.39
CA TRP A 82 -3.02 -8.90 -3.99
C TRP A 82 -4.35 -9.04 -3.25
N ILE A 83 -4.97 -7.90 -2.95
CA ILE A 83 -6.37 -7.84 -2.53
C ILE A 83 -7.11 -7.00 -3.56
N HIS A 84 -8.08 -7.59 -4.26
CA HIS A 84 -8.96 -6.91 -5.19
C HIS A 84 -10.29 -6.62 -4.51
N ILE A 85 -10.88 -5.47 -4.82
CA ILE A 85 -12.27 -5.11 -4.56
C ILE A 85 -12.98 -5.20 -5.90
N LEU A 86 -14.09 -5.95 -5.92
CA LEU A 86 -14.82 -6.29 -7.12
C LEU A 86 -16.20 -5.62 -7.13
N ASP A 87 -16.66 -5.21 -8.30
CA ASP A 87 -18.05 -4.82 -8.53
C ASP A 87 -18.97 -6.05 -8.70
N GLU A 88 -20.28 -5.81 -8.89
CA GLU A 88 -21.28 -6.84 -9.15
C GLU A 88 -20.99 -7.69 -10.40
N ASN A 89 -20.23 -7.16 -11.35
CA ASN A 89 -19.84 -7.80 -12.60
C ASN A 89 -18.47 -8.49 -12.50
N LYS A 90 -17.87 -8.53 -11.30
CA LYS A 90 -16.55 -9.09 -11.01
C LYS A 90 -15.38 -8.33 -11.67
N ASN A 91 -15.59 -7.07 -12.05
CA ASN A 91 -14.49 -6.19 -12.44
C ASN A 91 -13.75 -5.67 -11.22
N ILE A 92 -12.44 -5.51 -11.31
CA ILE A 92 -11.65 -4.87 -10.26
C ILE A 92 -11.98 -3.36 -10.24
N ILE A 93 -12.46 -2.86 -9.10
CA ILE A 93 -12.74 -1.44 -8.85
C ILE A 93 -11.84 -0.83 -7.77
N GLY A 94 -11.02 -1.65 -7.13
CA GLY A 94 -9.98 -1.25 -6.20
C GLY A 94 -9.01 -2.39 -5.98
N PHE A 95 -7.76 -2.09 -5.64
CA PHE A 95 -6.78 -3.12 -5.33
C PHE A 95 -5.73 -2.63 -4.32
N SER A 96 -5.11 -3.58 -3.63
CA SER A 96 -3.89 -3.39 -2.85
C SER A 96 -2.85 -4.45 -3.21
N ILE A 97 -1.59 -4.05 -3.13
CA ILE A 97 -0.43 -4.91 -3.31
C ILE A 97 0.48 -4.77 -2.11
N ASN A 98 0.92 -5.90 -1.56
CA ASN A 98 1.90 -5.97 -0.49
C ASN A 98 3.04 -6.92 -0.85
N GLU A 99 4.22 -6.60 -0.34
CA GLU A 99 5.46 -7.38 -0.45
C GLU A 99 5.98 -7.65 0.97
N GLY A 100 6.38 -8.89 1.23
CA GLY A 100 6.98 -9.32 2.49
C GLY A 100 8.50 -9.41 2.36
N TYR A 101 9.22 -8.88 3.34
CA TYR A 101 10.67 -8.95 3.42
C TYR A 101 11.10 -9.45 4.80
N GLU A 102 12.34 -9.93 4.91
CA GLU A 102 13.01 -10.21 6.17
C GLU A 102 14.29 -9.38 6.26
N ILE A 103 14.43 -8.63 7.34
CA ILE A 103 15.61 -7.80 7.65
C ILE A 103 16.03 -8.12 9.08
N GLU A 104 17.23 -8.65 9.27
CA GLU A 104 17.76 -8.96 10.62
C GLU A 104 16.76 -9.76 11.49
N HIS A 105 16.14 -10.79 10.91
CA HIS A 105 15.11 -11.62 11.56
C HIS A 105 13.79 -10.90 11.91
N LYS A 106 13.57 -9.70 11.38
CA LYS A 106 12.30 -8.98 11.46
C LYS A 106 11.56 -9.08 10.14
N ILE A 107 10.28 -9.40 10.23
CA ILE A 107 9.41 -9.43 9.07
C ILE A 107 8.91 -8.01 8.79
N VAL A 108 9.07 -7.58 7.54
CA VAL A 108 8.56 -6.31 7.05
C VAL A 108 7.40 -6.58 6.10
N ASN A 109 6.26 -5.96 6.36
CA ASN A 109 5.16 -5.90 5.41
C ASN A 109 5.15 -4.52 4.74
N TYR A 110 5.53 -4.51 3.46
CA TYR A 110 5.58 -3.32 2.64
C TYR A 110 4.27 -3.14 1.88
N PHE A 111 3.54 -2.07 2.22
CA PHE A 111 2.29 -1.64 1.61
C PHE A 111 2.62 -0.89 0.31
N ARG A 112 2.85 -1.63 -0.77
CA ARG A 112 3.40 -1.10 -2.02
C ARG A 112 2.49 -0.13 -2.73
N VAL A 113 1.20 -0.49 -2.84
CA VAL A 113 0.21 0.35 -3.50
C VAL A 113 -1.19 -0.02 -3.02
N THR A 114 -2.06 0.97 -2.93
CA THR A 114 -3.50 0.78 -2.79
C THR A 114 -4.19 1.84 -3.60
N ILE A 115 -4.99 1.43 -4.59
CA ILE A 115 -5.78 2.35 -5.39
C ILE A 115 -7.23 1.89 -5.37
N LEU A 116 -8.13 2.86 -5.23
CA LEU A 116 -9.56 2.68 -5.30
C LEU A 116 -10.08 3.57 -6.43
N ASN A 117 -11.05 3.10 -7.21
CA ASN A 117 -11.76 3.97 -8.16
C ASN A 117 -12.35 5.18 -7.44
N LYS A 118 -12.42 6.32 -8.14
CA LYS A 118 -12.88 7.60 -7.57
C LYS A 118 -14.25 7.52 -6.91
N ASN A 119 -15.16 6.71 -7.45
CA ASN A 119 -16.53 6.55 -6.95
C ASN A 119 -16.61 5.83 -5.59
N ILE A 120 -15.57 5.09 -5.18
CA ILE A 120 -15.53 4.38 -3.89
C ILE A 120 -14.45 4.93 -2.94
N GLN A 121 -13.74 5.98 -3.35
CA GLN A 121 -12.79 6.68 -2.48
C GLN A 121 -13.51 7.44 -1.35
N LYS A 122 -12.80 7.66 -0.24
CA LYS A 122 -13.28 8.38 0.96
C LYS A 122 -14.49 7.72 1.64
N GLN A 123 -14.79 6.47 1.32
CA GLN A 123 -15.88 5.69 1.89
C GLN A 123 -15.42 4.80 3.05
N GLY A 124 -14.30 5.08 3.74
CA GLY A 124 -13.83 4.24 4.86
C GLY A 124 -13.23 2.87 4.49
N ILE A 125 -13.12 2.54 3.20
CA ILE A 125 -12.53 1.26 2.72
C ILE A 125 -11.04 1.13 3.10
N TYR A 126 -10.26 2.21 2.97
CA TYR A 126 -8.82 2.18 3.15
C TYR A 126 -8.34 1.65 4.52
N PRO A 127 -8.85 2.14 5.67
CA PRO A 127 -8.47 1.59 6.97
C PRO A 127 -8.85 0.11 7.14
N LEU A 128 -10.04 -0.31 6.69
CA LEU A 128 -10.45 -1.72 6.73
C LEU A 128 -9.54 -2.61 5.88
N LEU A 129 -9.10 -2.10 4.72
CA LEU A 129 -8.16 -2.81 3.87
C LEU A 129 -6.78 -2.93 4.53
N ASN A 130 -6.33 -1.92 5.26
CA ASN A 130 -5.08 -1.98 6.03
C ASN A 130 -5.13 -3.08 7.10
N GLU A 131 -6.23 -3.17 7.86
CA GLU A 131 -6.44 -4.25 8.83
C GLU A 131 -6.37 -5.63 8.19
N LEU A 132 -6.99 -5.80 7.02
CA LEU A 132 -6.94 -7.06 6.28
C LEU A 132 -5.53 -7.41 5.80
N LYS A 133 -4.75 -6.43 5.31
CA LYS A 133 -3.35 -6.66 4.89
C LYS A 133 -2.51 -7.17 6.04
N VAL A 134 -2.66 -6.59 7.23
CA VAL A 134 -1.92 -7.02 8.43
C VAL A 134 -2.34 -8.41 8.87
N ALA A 135 -3.63 -8.74 8.81
CA ALA A 135 -4.13 -10.06 9.18
C ALA A 135 -3.59 -11.19 8.26
N ILE A 136 -3.40 -10.89 6.96
CA ILE A 136 -2.91 -11.87 5.98
C ILE A 136 -1.38 -11.95 5.97
N LEU A 137 -0.71 -10.81 6.06
CA LEU A 137 0.75 -10.69 6.11
C LEU A 137 1.15 -10.00 7.44
N PRO A 138 1.14 -10.75 8.56
CA PRO A 138 1.62 -10.23 9.83
C PRO A 138 3.12 -9.92 9.75
N ALA A 139 3.54 -8.85 10.43
CA ALA A 139 4.91 -8.37 10.38
C ALA A 139 5.29 -7.63 11.67
N ASP A 140 6.58 -7.58 11.98
CA ASP A 140 7.14 -6.76 13.06
C ASP A 140 7.20 -5.28 12.67
N ILE A 141 7.38 -5.03 11.37
CA ILE A 141 7.61 -3.70 10.80
C ILE A 141 6.64 -3.51 9.63
N PHE A 142 6.05 -2.32 9.57
CA PHE A 142 5.24 -1.89 8.44
C PHE A 142 5.96 -0.78 7.69
N LEU A 143 5.92 -0.83 6.36
CA LEU A 143 6.53 0.17 5.49
C LEU A 143 5.49 0.68 4.49
N VAL A 144 5.48 1.99 4.22
CA VAL A 144 4.72 2.58 3.11
C VAL A 144 5.47 3.77 2.53
N ARG A 145 5.33 4.01 1.22
CA ARG A 145 5.76 5.25 0.57
C ARG A 145 4.56 6.00 0.02
N THR A 146 4.51 7.32 0.14
CA THR A 146 3.34 8.09 -0.32
C THR A 146 3.66 9.56 -0.61
N GLN A 147 2.91 10.14 -1.55
CA GLN A 147 2.72 11.60 -1.67
C GLN A 147 1.46 12.07 -0.91
N ASN A 148 0.53 11.16 -0.61
CA ASN A 148 -0.80 11.47 -0.12
C ASN A 148 -0.88 11.44 1.41
N PRO A 149 -1.24 12.55 2.09
CA PRO A 149 -1.34 12.61 3.55
C PRO A 149 -2.45 11.76 4.17
N VAL A 150 -3.46 11.38 3.38
CA VAL A 150 -4.49 10.44 3.85
C VAL A 150 -3.88 9.07 4.14
N VAL A 151 -2.87 8.66 3.36
CA VAL A 151 -2.14 7.40 3.58
C VAL A 151 -1.40 7.46 4.92
N TYR A 152 -0.66 8.54 5.18
CA TYR A 152 0.05 8.73 6.46
C TYR A 152 -0.92 8.62 7.64
N LYS A 153 -2.01 9.40 7.64
CA LYS A 153 -3.01 9.39 8.72
C LYS A 153 -3.48 7.98 9.08
N TYR A 154 -3.92 7.20 8.11
CA TYR A 154 -4.47 5.86 8.40
C TYR A 154 -3.37 4.83 8.66
N PHE A 155 -2.19 5.01 8.09
CA PHE A 155 -1.04 4.15 8.36
C PHE A 155 -0.51 4.35 9.78
N THR A 156 -0.38 5.60 10.24
CA THR A 156 0.08 5.91 11.60
C THR A 156 -0.92 5.42 12.64
N GLN A 157 -2.21 5.68 12.43
CA GLN A 157 -3.28 5.18 13.31
C GLN A 157 -3.23 3.65 13.45
N MET A 158 -3.05 2.92 12.33
CA MET A 158 -2.92 1.47 12.32
C MET A 158 -1.71 1.00 13.14
N CYS A 159 -0.57 1.70 13.05
CA CYS A 159 0.65 1.38 13.78
C CYS A 159 0.51 1.66 15.28
N GLU A 160 -0.03 2.82 15.65
CA GLU A 160 -0.23 3.25 17.04
C GLU A 160 -1.19 2.31 17.79
N GLN A 161 -2.28 1.88 17.13
CA GLN A 161 -3.21 0.89 17.68
C GLN A 161 -2.55 -0.47 18.00
N ARG A 162 -1.38 -0.74 17.41
CA ARG A 162 -0.57 -1.95 17.63
C ARG A 162 0.63 -1.71 18.54
N GLY A 163 0.73 -0.53 19.16
CA GLY A 163 1.84 -0.15 20.02
C GLY A 163 3.17 0.05 19.29
N LEU A 164 3.14 0.28 17.98
CA LEU A 164 4.33 0.58 17.19
C LEU A 164 4.62 2.09 17.21
N MET A 165 5.91 2.42 17.18
CA MET A 165 6.37 3.77 16.91
C MET A 165 6.32 4.05 15.40
N VAL A 166 6.23 5.33 15.04
CA VAL A 166 6.21 5.77 13.63
C VAL A 166 7.37 6.73 13.37
N SER A 167 8.02 6.59 12.22
CA SER A 167 8.99 7.55 11.70
C SER A 167 8.76 7.73 10.19
N PRO A 168 8.79 8.95 9.64
CA PRO A 168 9.01 10.22 10.35
C PRO A 168 7.77 10.73 11.10
N THR A 169 8.00 11.58 12.09
CA THR A 169 7.00 12.50 12.65
C THR A 169 7.32 13.94 12.21
N ALA A 170 6.46 14.89 12.56
CA ALA A 170 6.65 16.30 12.23
C ALA A 170 7.98 16.87 12.78
N ASP A 171 8.33 16.47 14.00
CA ASP A 171 9.45 17.05 14.74
C ASP A 171 10.66 16.10 14.86
N PHE A 172 10.53 14.83 14.45
CA PHE A 172 11.57 13.84 14.64
C PHE A 172 11.62 12.80 13.52
N ILE A 173 12.84 12.36 13.22
CA ILE A 173 13.13 11.26 12.31
C ILE A 173 14.09 10.34 13.04
N ASN A 174 13.70 9.08 13.25
CA ASN A 174 14.58 8.12 13.88
C ASN A 174 15.63 7.62 12.88
N PRO A 175 16.94 7.86 13.10
CA PRO A 175 17.98 7.39 12.19
C PRO A 175 17.96 5.86 11.99
N ALA A 176 17.73 5.08 13.05
CA ALA A 176 17.65 3.63 12.95
C ALA A 176 16.48 3.16 12.07
N ALA A 177 15.37 3.91 12.07
CA ALA A 177 14.26 3.63 11.15
C ALA A 177 14.65 3.92 9.70
N VAL A 178 15.41 4.99 9.44
CA VAL A 178 15.94 5.29 8.10
C VAL A 178 16.91 4.22 7.63
N ASP A 179 17.76 3.68 8.52
CA ASP A 179 18.70 2.61 8.17
C ASP A 179 17.98 1.31 7.77
N ILE A 180 16.90 0.93 8.48
CA ILE A 180 16.04 -0.19 8.09
C ILE A 180 15.41 0.05 6.71
N VAL A 181 14.90 1.26 6.48
CA VAL A 181 14.32 1.64 5.19
C VAL A 181 15.34 1.50 4.07
N ARG A 182 16.58 1.97 4.28
CA ARG A 182 17.67 1.93 3.31
C ARG A 182 18.12 0.53 2.93
N TRP A 183 17.89 -0.46 3.79
CA TRP A 183 18.13 -1.86 3.44
C TRP A 183 17.25 -2.31 2.27
N LEU A 184 16.01 -1.81 2.20
CA LEU A 184 15.06 -2.11 1.12
C LEU A 184 15.08 -1.06 0.00
N ILE A 185 15.36 0.20 0.34
CA ILE A 185 15.26 1.35 -0.56
C ILE A 185 16.50 2.24 -0.33
N PRO A 186 17.67 1.86 -0.87
CA PRO A 186 18.93 2.54 -0.59
C PRO A 186 18.95 4.03 -0.95
N GLU A 187 18.06 4.47 -1.85
CA GLU A 187 17.96 5.85 -2.32
C GLU A 187 17.23 6.79 -1.34
N VAL A 188 16.73 6.27 -0.21
CA VAL A 188 16.08 7.11 0.80
C VAL A 188 17.11 7.97 1.52
N ASP A 189 16.83 9.26 1.61
CA ASP A 189 17.70 10.23 2.25
C ASP A 189 17.55 10.24 3.80
N ALA A 190 18.30 11.11 4.48
CA ALA A 190 18.23 11.22 5.94
C ALA A 190 16.91 11.83 6.44
N TYR A 191 16.12 12.44 5.55
CA TYR A 191 14.82 13.04 5.85
C TYR A 191 13.66 12.06 5.61
N SER A 192 13.97 10.79 5.35
CA SER A 192 13.00 9.73 5.03
C SER A 192 12.23 10.03 3.74
N VAL A 193 12.89 10.67 2.78
CA VAL A 193 12.35 11.00 1.46
C VAL A 193 13.09 10.19 0.41
N GLN A 194 12.34 9.67 -0.56
CA GLN A 194 12.91 9.16 -1.80
C GLN A 194 12.57 10.13 -2.92
N HIS A 195 13.61 10.72 -3.51
CA HIS A 195 13.45 11.76 -4.53
C HIS A 195 13.18 11.17 -5.91
N SER A 196 12.34 11.86 -6.69
CA SER A 196 12.11 11.59 -8.12
C SER A 196 11.80 10.14 -8.48
N VAL A 197 11.12 9.40 -7.61
CA VAL A 197 10.74 8.00 -7.87
C VAL A 197 9.45 7.88 -8.69
N LEU A 198 8.72 8.99 -8.83
CA LEU A 198 7.50 9.11 -9.63
C LEU A 198 7.70 10.20 -10.70
N GLU A 199 6.92 10.16 -11.77
CA GLU A 199 6.91 11.21 -12.78
C GLU A 199 5.97 12.35 -12.33
N GLY A 200 6.37 13.04 -11.24
CA GLY A 200 5.63 14.14 -10.64
C GLY A 200 4.49 13.75 -9.69
N GLU A 201 3.45 14.59 -9.64
CA GLU A 201 2.27 14.36 -8.80
C GLU A 201 1.43 13.19 -9.33
N VAL A 202 1.31 12.12 -8.55
CA VAL A 202 0.59 10.92 -8.98
C VAL A 202 -0.92 11.05 -8.82
N LEU A 203 -1.40 11.57 -7.69
CA LEU A 203 -2.82 11.82 -7.47
C LEU A 203 -3.13 13.27 -7.88
N VAL A 204 -3.94 13.48 -8.91
CA VAL A 204 -4.33 14.83 -9.33
C VAL A 204 -5.02 15.56 -8.16
N ASN A 205 -4.50 16.74 -7.82
CA ASN A 205 -4.94 17.52 -6.67
C ASN A 205 -4.77 16.75 -5.35
N THR A 206 -3.56 16.25 -5.10
CA THR A 206 -3.18 15.62 -3.84
C THR A 206 -3.63 16.51 -2.68
N PRO A 207 -4.37 15.97 -1.70
CA PRO A 207 -4.87 16.76 -0.60
C PRO A 207 -3.71 17.36 0.20
N LYS A 208 -3.92 18.57 0.72
CA LYS A 208 -2.96 19.17 1.65
C LYS A 208 -2.91 18.38 2.96
N PRO A 209 -1.73 18.26 3.59
CA PRO A 209 -1.62 17.65 4.92
C PRO A 209 -2.38 18.47 5.96
N LEU A 210 -2.74 17.82 7.07
CA LEU A 210 -3.15 18.55 8.27
C LEU A 210 -1.99 19.41 8.76
N LYS A 211 -2.30 20.54 9.42
CA LYS A 211 -1.29 21.52 9.86
C LYS A 211 -0.19 20.87 10.71
N GLU A 212 -0.56 19.96 11.60
CA GLU A 212 0.36 19.21 12.46
C GLU A 212 1.30 18.25 11.71
N HIS A 213 0.96 17.85 10.49
CA HIS A 213 1.78 16.96 9.67
C HIS A 213 2.48 17.70 8.53
N ALA A 214 2.17 18.97 8.29
CA ALA A 214 2.76 19.78 7.22
C ALA A 214 4.30 19.72 7.16
N PRO A 215 5.05 19.75 8.29
CA PRO A 215 6.51 19.66 8.26
C PRO A 215 7.07 18.38 7.63
N ILE A 216 6.29 17.31 7.51
CA ILE A 216 6.70 16.08 6.81
C ILE A 216 6.65 16.29 5.30
N TRP A 217 5.59 16.93 4.81
CA TRP A 217 5.41 17.23 3.38
C TRP A 217 6.35 18.32 2.88
N GLU A 218 6.75 19.25 3.74
CA GLU A 218 7.71 20.31 3.41
C GLU A 218 9.11 19.78 3.06
N ARG A 219 9.40 18.51 3.39
CA ARG A 219 10.68 17.84 3.09
C ARG A 219 10.76 17.29 1.66
N MET A 220 9.63 17.23 0.94
CA MET A 220 9.55 16.60 -0.37
C MET A 220 8.95 17.54 -1.41
N ASP A 221 9.42 17.42 -2.65
CA ASP A 221 8.77 18.06 -3.79
C ASP A 221 7.90 17.04 -4.53
N ILE A 222 6.58 17.10 -4.29
CA ILE A 222 5.60 16.23 -4.94
C ILE A 222 5.64 16.41 -6.47
N TYR A 223 5.89 17.62 -6.97
CA TYR A 223 5.93 17.89 -8.42
C TYR A 223 7.20 17.35 -9.07
N ASN A 224 8.27 17.19 -8.29
CA ASN A 224 9.47 16.46 -8.69
C ASN A 224 9.31 14.93 -8.57
N GLY A 225 8.18 14.44 -8.05
CA GLY A 225 7.91 13.01 -7.91
C GLY A 225 8.46 12.38 -6.65
N ASP A 226 8.77 13.21 -5.64
CA ASP A 226 9.27 12.73 -4.36
C ASP A 226 8.15 12.01 -3.57
N VAL A 227 8.55 11.08 -2.71
CA VAL A 227 7.67 10.41 -1.76
C VAL A 227 8.29 10.41 -0.37
N VAL A 228 7.46 10.58 0.66
CA VAL A 228 7.89 10.26 2.02
C VAL A 228 7.78 8.76 2.24
N VAL A 229 8.80 8.20 2.88
CA VAL A 229 8.85 6.81 3.32
C VAL A 229 8.55 6.77 4.81
N ILE A 230 7.58 5.95 5.20
CA ILE A 230 7.05 5.90 6.57
C ILE A 230 7.19 4.47 7.07
N LEU A 231 7.75 4.34 8.26
CA LEU A 231 7.98 3.09 8.96
C LEU A 231 7.16 3.04 10.25
N GLY A 232 6.41 1.97 10.45
CA GLY A 232 5.88 1.56 11.74
C GLY A 232 6.76 0.46 12.33
N TYR A 233 7.30 0.63 13.53
CA TYR A 233 8.36 -0.23 14.07
C TYR A 233 8.30 -0.39 15.60
N PRO A 234 8.86 -1.47 16.17
CA PRO A 234 8.87 -1.68 17.62
C PRO A 234 9.85 -0.73 18.31
N GLY A 235 9.48 -0.15 19.46
CA GLY A 235 10.29 0.88 20.15
C GLY A 235 11.64 0.44 20.74
N LEU A 236 12.02 -0.83 20.59
CA LEU A 236 13.32 -1.36 21.01
C LEU A 236 14.43 -1.21 19.96
N LEU A 237 14.14 -0.57 18.81
CA LEU A 237 15.16 -0.19 17.84
C LEU A 237 15.91 1.05 18.36
N LYS A 238 16.98 0.80 19.11
CA LYS A 238 17.96 1.81 19.57
C LYS A 238 19.25 1.67 18.79
#